data_AF-A0A5Q0C9D2-F1
#
_entry.id   AF-A0A5Q0C9D2-F1
#
_cell.length_a   1.000
_cell.length_b   1.000
_cell.length_c   1.000
_cell.angle_alpha   90.00
_cell.angle_beta   90.00
_cell.angle_gamma   90.00
#
_symmetry.space_group_name_H-M   'P 1'
#
loop_
_entity.id
_entity.type
_entity.pdbx_description
1 polymer ?
#
loop_
_entity_poly.entity_id
_entity_poly.type
_entity_poly.pdbx_seq_one_letter_code
_entity_poly.pdbx_strand_id
1 'polypeptide(L)'
;MTDNIDTILFPESIAASHSLHVFADGCYEPVSGEGGWAFAVYRDDAEIASGFGGVKDTANNTTELIALLEAVKWINANATEETAVVWSDSAYAVRGCNQWRHIWKNNGWKKISANTKLRGRTIANAQLWKAIDGQLSLNRLMTIAWCKGHAGLAGNERADELAERGRLSLRGKGDR
;
A
#
# COMPACT_ATOMS: atom_id res chain seq x y z
N MET A 1 -0.22 20.78 -31.30
CA MET A 1 -0.16 20.67 -29.83
C MET A 1 -1.03 19.50 -29.44
N THR A 2 -0.43 18.32 -29.42
CA THR A 2 -1.05 17.07 -28.96
C THR A 2 -0.13 16.57 -27.87
N ASP A 3 -0.53 16.78 -26.62
CA ASP A 3 0.21 16.30 -25.46
C ASP A 3 0.13 14.78 -25.45
N ASN A 4 1.24 14.14 -25.80
CA ASN A 4 1.44 12.70 -25.73
C ASN A 4 1.39 12.25 -24.26
N ILE A 5 0.21 11.82 -23.83
CA ILE A 5 0.00 10.95 -22.68
C ILE A 5 0.02 9.51 -23.18
N ASP A 6 1.19 9.04 -23.57
CA ASP A 6 1.46 7.61 -23.76
C ASP A 6 2.97 7.39 -23.62
N THR A 7 3.32 6.30 -22.96
CA THR A 7 4.68 5.87 -22.57
C THR A 7 5.15 6.44 -21.23
N ILE A 8 4.61 5.90 -20.14
CA ILE A 8 5.46 5.65 -18.96
C ILE A 8 6.48 4.63 -19.46
N LEU A 9 7.65 5.14 -19.86
CA LEU A 9 8.82 4.35 -20.15
C LEU A 9 9.11 3.53 -18.89
N PHE A 10 8.84 2.23 -18.93
CA PHE A 10 9.61 1.29 -18.13
C PHE A 10 11.07 1.54 -18.52
N PRO A 11 11.93 2.01 -17.60
CA PRO A 11 13.32 2.16 -17.95
C PRO A 11 13.86 0.79 -18.31
N GLU A 12 14.28 0.62 -19.57
CA GLU A 12 14.88 -0.56 -20.20
C GLU A 12 16.22 -0.99 -19.54
N SER A 13 16.49 -0.61 -18.29
CA SER A 13 17.75 -0.91 -17.61
C SER A 13 17.62 -1.42 -16.17
N ILE A 14 16.48 -2.01 -15.76
CA ILE A 14 16.46 -2.92 -14.59
C ILE A 14 16.66 -4.36 -15.07
N ALA A 15 17.67 -4.56 -15.91
CA ALA A 15 18.18 -5.89 -16.23
C ALA A 15 19.53 -6.01 -15.52
N ALA A 16 19.50 -6.52 -14.27
CA ALA A 16 20.61 -7.09 -13.47
C ALA A 16 20.57 -6.77 -11.96
N SER A 17 19.42 -6.49 -11.35
CA SER A 17 19.27 -6.56 -9.90
C SER A 17 18.14 -7.51 -9.54
N HIS A 18 18.38 -8.40 -8.56
CA HIS A 18 17.35 -9.20 -7.91
C HIS A 18 16.35 -8.29 -7.19
N SER A 19 15.51 -7.60 -7.94
CA SER A 19 14.57 -6.62 -7.41
C SER A 19 13.33 -7.34 -6.92
N LEU A 20 12.97 -7.10 -5.66
CA LEU A 20 11.74 -7.63 -5.08
C LEU A 20 10.54 -6.79 -5.53
N HIS A 21 9.53 -7.47 -6.06
CA HIS A 21 8.25 -6.86 -6.39
C HIS A 21 7.23 -7.27 -5.33
N VAL A 22 6.70 -6.30 -4.59
CA VAL A 22 5.68 -6.56 -3.55
C VAL A 22 4.40 -5.88 -3.96
N PHE A 23 3.33 -6.63 -4.19
CA PHE A 23 2.02 -6.08 -4.50
C PHE A 23 1.21 -6.01 -3.22
N ALA A 24 0.59 -4.86 -2.94
CA ALA A 24 -0.20 -4.62 -1.74
C ALA A 24 -1.57 -4.06 -2.10
N ASP A 25 -2.62 -4.74 -1.64
CA ASP A 25 -4.00 -4.37 -1.90
C ASP A 25 -4.89 -4.57 -0.65
N GLY A 26 -5.99 -3.82 -0.59
CA GLY A 26 -7.01 -3.94 0.44
C GLY A 26 -8.42 -3.88 -0.12
N CYS A 27 -9.30 -4.73 0.42
CA CYS A 27 -10.72 -4.73 0.08
C CYS A 27 -11.58 -4.26 1.26
N TYR A 28 -12.78 -3.76 0.95
CA TYR A 28 -13.74 -3.29 1.96
C TYR A 28 -15.18 -3.54 1.52
N GLU A 29 -16.01 -4.07 2.41
CA GLU A 29 -17.45 -4.26 2.20
C GLU A 29 -18.26 -3.30 3.09
N PRO A 30 -18.90 -2.27 2.51
CA PRO A 30 -19.57 -1.22 3.28
C PRO A 30 -20.73 -1.69 4.17
N VAL A 31 -21.40 -2.78 3.81
CA VAL A 31 -22.58 -3.28 4.53
C VAL A 31 -22.19 -3.96 5.85
N SER A 32 -21.13 -4.77 5.82
CA SER A 32 -20.62 -5.45 7.01
C SER A 32 -19.62 -4.61 7.80
N GLY A 33 -19.01 -3.60 7.17
CA GLY A 33 -17.90 -2.84 7.74
C GLY A 33 -16.60 -3.65 7.83
N GLU A 34 -16.59 -4.85 7.23
CA GLU A 34 -15.43 -5.74 7.19
C GLU A 34 -14.54 -5.38 6.00
N GLY A 35 -13.24 -5.41 6.23
CA GLY A 35 -12.25 -5.29 5.18
C GLY A 35 -11.16 -6.33 5.32
N GLY A 36 -10.35 -6.44 4.28
CA GLY A 36 -9.18 -7.30 4.26
C GLY A 36 -8.00 -6.56 3.66
N TRP A 37 -6.81 -6.95 4.07
CA TRP A 37 -5.56 -6.46 3.52
C TRP A 37 -4.70 -7.64 3.11
N ALA A 38 -3.86 -7.45 2.11
CA ALA A 38 -2.88 -8.44 1.73
C ALA A 38 -1.65 -7.84 1.06
N PHE A 39 -0.59 -8.64 1.05
CA PHE A 39 0.53 -8.44 0.15
C PHE A 39 1.01 -9.76 -0.45
N ALA A 40 1.59 -9.69 -1.64
CA ALA A 40 2.25 -10.81 -2.31
C ALA A 40 3.63 -10.37 -2.81
N VAL A 41 4.65 -11.17 -2.52
CA VAL A 41 6.06 -10.88 -2.80
C VAL A 41 6.53 -11.79 -3.92
N TYR A 42 7.11 -11.18 -4.94
CA TYR A 42 7.66 -11.85 -6.11
C TYR A 42 9.14 -11.56 -6.27
N ARG A 43 9.87 -12.60 -6.69
CA ARG A 43 11.24 -12.53 -7.18
C ARG A 43 11.34 -13.38 -8.43
N ASP A 44 11.87 -12.82 -9.51
CA ASP A 44 12.02 -13.52 -10.80
C ASP A 44 10.71 -14.20 -11.24
N ASP A 45 9.60 -13.45 -11.16
CA ASP A 45 8.21 -13.87 -11.46
C ASP A 45 7.63 -15.01 -10.62
N ALA A 46 8.35 -15.50 -9.60
CA ALA A 46 7.85 -16.49 -8.65
C ALA A 46 7.34 -15.82 -7.36
N GLU A 47 6.15 -16.20 -6.89
CA GLU A 47 5.66 -15.82 -5.55
C GLU A 47 6.53 -16.51 -4.50
N ILE A 48 7.22 -15.73 -3.67
CA ILE A 48 8.11 -16.25 -2.61
C ILE A 48 7.53 -16.09 -1.21
N ALA A 49 6.59 -15.18 -1.02
CA ALA A 49 5.90 -14.93 0.24
C ALA A 49 4.59 -14.19 0.00
N SER A 50 3.65 -14.34 0.93
CA SER A 50 2.44 -13.53 0.98
C SER A 50 1.94 -13.43 2.41
N GLY A 51 1.11 -12.42 2.67
CA GLY A 51 0.46 -12.22 3.96
C GLY A 51 -0.90 -11.57 3.76
N PHE A 52 -1.86 -11.92 4.62
CA PHE A 52 -3.20 -11.34 4.57
C PHE A 52 -3.85 -11.34 5.95
N GLY A 53 -4.87 -10.49 6.12
CA GLY A 53 -5.66 -10.44 7.34
C GLY A 53 -6.97 -9.69 7.17
N GLY A 54 -7.89 -9.88 8.12
CA GLY A 54 -9.16 -9.18 8.18
C GLY A 54 -9.15 -8.04 9.20
N VAL A 55 -9.93 -7.00 8.94
CA VAL A 55 -10.12 -5.83 9.81
C VAL A 55 -11.62 -5.52 9.92
N LYS A 56 -12.13 -5.39 11.15
CA LYS A 56 -13.50 -4.95 11.42
C LYS A 56 -13.58 -3.44 11.59
N ASP A 57 -14.78 -2.88 11.45
CA ASP A 57 -15.09 -1.47 11.71
C ASP A 57 -14.15 -0.52 10.96
N THR A 58 -13.80 -0.88 9.73
CA THR A 58 -12.82 -0.15 8.92
C THR A 58 -13.51 0.77 7.91
N ALA A 59 -12.71 1.59 7.24
CA ALA A 59 -13.14 2.44 6.14
C ALA A 59 -12.38 2.05 4.88
N ASN A 60 -12.91 2.44 3.71
CA ASN A 60 -12.42 2.00 2.39
C ASN A 60 -10.88 2.10 2.25
N ASN A 61 -10.31 3.27 2.50
CA ASN A 61 -8.87 3.49 2.28
C ASN A 61 -7.97 2.97 3.42
N THR A 62 -8.54 2.46 4.52
CA THR A 62 -7.74 2.02 5.67
C THR A 62 -7.08 0.68 5.40
N THR A 63 -7.76 -0.23 4.72
CA THR A 63 -7.25 -1.57 4.39
C THR A 63 -6.08 -1.49 3.41
N GLU A 64 -6.16 -0.62 2.39
CA GLU A 64 -5.06 -0.33 1.46
C GLU A 64 -3.79 0.15 2.20
N LEU A 65 -3.95 1.04 3.19
CA LEU A 65 -2.83 1.52 4.00
C LEU A 65 -2.27 0.46 4.95
N ILE A 66 -3.10 -0.44 5.47
CA ILE A 66 -2.65 -1.58 6.28
C ILE A 66 -1.85 -2.55 5.40
N ALA A 67 -2.37 -2.88 4.21
CA ALA A 67 -1.69 -3.73 3.23
C ALA A 67 -0.28 -3.19 2.92
N LEU A 68 -0.20 -1.89 2.63
CA LEU A 68 1.08 -1.23 2.39
C LEU A 68 2.00 -1.28 3.62
N LEU A 69 1.49 -1.01 4.83
CA LEU A 69 2.29 -1.09 6.04
C LEU A 69 2.86 -2.49 6.27
N GLU A 70 2.05 -3.53 6.11
CA GLU A 70 2.47 -4.91 6.32
C GLU A 70 3.47 -5.37 5.24
N ALA A 71 3.31 -4.94 3.99
CA ALA A 71 4.29 -5.14 2.93
C ALA A 71 5.66 -4.52 3.29
N VAL A 72 5.67 -3.25 3.72
CA VAL A 72 6.90 -2.53 4.09
C VAL A 72 7.58 -3.19 5.30
N LYS A 73 6.79 -3.60 6.31
CA LYS A 73 7.32 -4.34 7.48
C LYS A 73 7.96 -5.66 7.06
N TRP A 74 7.32 -6.40 6.15
CA TRP A 74 7.86 -7.67 5.66
C TRP A 74 9.22 -7.45 4.99
N ILE A 75 9.34 -6.43 4.13
CA ILE A 75 10.63 -6.10 3.47
C ILE A 75 11.68 -5.73 4.52
N ASN A 76 11.33 -4.89 5.50
CA ASN A 76 12.25 -4.48 6.56
C ASN A 76 12.69 -5.65 7.47
N ALA A 77 11.92 -6.74 7.53
CA ALA A 77 12.27 -7.92 8.31
C ALA A 77 13.06 -8.97 7.50
N ASN A 78 12.91 -9.02 6.18
CA ASN A 78 13.40 -10.14 5.36
C ASN A 78 14.36 -9.74 4.23
N ALA A 79 14.41 -8.47 3.83
CA ALA A 79 15.10 -8.04 2.62
C ALA A 79 15.64 -6.59 2.71
N THR A 80 16.35 -6.28 3.80
CA THR A 80 16.89 -4.93 4.06
C THR A 80 18.01 -4.49 3.11
N GLU A 81 18.68 -5.44 2.46
CA GLU A 81 19.82 -5.20 1.57
C GLU A 81 19.44 -5.29 0.07
N GLU A 82 18.17 -5.55 -0.23
CA GLU A 82 17.67 -5.71 -1.59
C GLU A 82 16.88 -4.46 -2.03
N THR A 83 16.94 -4.16 -3.33
CA THR A 83 16.03 -3.16 -3.92
C THR A 83 14.64 -3.74 -4.01
N ALA A 84 13.64 -3.01 -3.50
CA ALA A 84 12.26 -3.43 -3.49
C ALA A 84 11.33 -2.36 -4.05
N VAL A 85 10.34 -2.79 -4.84
CA VAL A 85 9.25 -1.95 -5.32
C VAL A 85 7.95 -2.47 -4.74
N VAL A 86 7.27 -1.65 -3.94
CA VAL A 86 5.91 -1.93 -3.47
C VAL A 86 4.92 -1.30 -4.46
N TRP A 87 4.10 -2.14 -5.08
CA TRP A 87 3.06 -1.78 -6.01
C TRP A 87 1.71 -1.73 -5.30
N SER A 88 0.93 -0.69 -5.61
CA SER A 88 -0.46 -0.57 -5.18
C SER A 88 -1.24 0.19 -6.25
N ASP A 89 -2.49 -0.19 -6.48
CA ASP A 89 -3.40 0.51 -7.38
C ASP A 89 -4.12 1.68 -6.70
N SER A 90 -4.04 1.76 -5.36
CA SER A 90 -4.49 2.89 -4.57
C SER A 90 -3.65 4.14 -4.82
N ALA A 91 -4.19 5.02 -5.67
CA ALA A 91 -3.63 6.36 -5.86
C ALA A 91 -3.54 7.15 -4.53
N TYR A 92 -4.41 6.85 -3.55
CA TYR A 92 -4.38 7.45 -2.23
C TYR A 92 -3.15 6.99 -1.43
N ALA A 93 -2.88 5.68 -1.38
CA ALA A 93 -1.71 5.13 -0.71
C ALA A 93 -0.41 5.64 -1.37
N VAL A 94 -0.31 5.53 -2.70
CA VAL A 94 0.90 5.91 -3.44
C VAL A 94 1.21 7.40 -3.30
N ARG A 95 0.22 8.29 -3.52
CA ARG A 95 0.44 9.74 -3.35
C ARG A 95 0.71 10.11 -1.90
N GLY A 96 0.05 9.45 -0.96
CA GLY A 96 0.29 9.70 0.46
C GLY A 96 1.69 9.32 0.90
N CYS A 97 2.24 8.21 0.39
CA CYS A 97 3.62 7.80 0.63
C CYS A 97 4.64 8.71 -0.05
N ASN A 98 4.41 9.10 -1.29
CA ASN A 98 5.43 9.82 -2.07
C ASN A 98 5.39 11.34 -1.88
N GLN A 99 4.26 11.89 -1.41
CA GLN A 99 4.07 13.34 -1.32
C GLN A 99 3.53 13.77 0.04
N TRP A 100 2.35 13.29 0.44
CA TRP A 100 1.64 13.91 1.56
C TRP A 100 2.28 13.65 2.92
N ARG A 101 2.82 12.44 3.17
CA ARG A 101 3.45 12.13 4.45
C ARG A 101 4.60 13.09 4.77
N HIS A 102 5.37 13.51 3.77
CA HIS A 102 6.49 14.44 3.96
C HIS A 102 6.00 15.81 4.42
N ILE A 103 4.95 16.31 3.77
CA ILE A 103 4.29 17.57 4.12
C ILE A 103 3.67 17.49 5.51
N TRP A 104 2.94 16.42 5.80
CA TRP A 104 2.30 16.21 7.09
C TRP A 104 3.30 16.08 8.23
N LYS A 105 4.38 15.31 8.05
CA LYS A 105 5.47 15.16 9.02
C LYS A 105 6.09 16.51 9.36
N ASN A 106 6.41 17.30 8.35
CA ASN A 106 6.97 18.66 8.53
C ASN A 106 5.98 19.60 9.26
N ASN A 107 4.68 19.37 9.13
CA ASN A 107 3.62 20.15 9.79
C ASN A 107 3.10 19.47 11.08
N GLY A 108 3.87 18.59 11.72
CA GLY A 108 3.49 17.96 13.00
C GLY A 108 2.25 17.07 12.90
N TRP A 109 2.05 16.42 11.75
CA TRP A 109 0.92 15.54 11.42
C TRP A 109 -0.45 16.23 11.47
N LYS A 110 -0.54 17.42 10.87
CA LYS A 110 -1.77 18.18 10.70
C LYS A 110 -1.97 18.55 9.23
N LYS A 111 -3.23 18.58 8.77
CA LYS A 111 -3.53 19.10 7.42
C LYS A 111 -3.14 20.57 7.32
N ILE A 112 -2.49 20.93 6.22
CA ILE A 112 -2.28 22.32 5.83
C ILE A 112 -3.61 22.81 5.24
N SER A 113 -4.19 23.85 5.83
CA SER A 113 -5.39 24.51 5.33
C SER A 113 -5.09 25.99 5.19
N ALA A 114 -5.36 26.55 4.00
CA ALA A 114 -5.27 27.99 3.77
C ALA A 114 -6.25 28.78 4.66
N ASN A 115 -7.37 28.15 5.03
CA ASN A 115 -8.29 28.70 6.01
C ASN A 115 -7.94 28.16 7.41
N THR A 116 -7.23 28.97 8.17
CA THR A 116 -6.81 28.66 9.55
C THR A 116 -7.97 28.51 10.53
N LYS A 117 -9.19 28.96 10.17
CA LYS A 117 -10.41 28.86 11.00
C LYS A 117 -11.20 27.57 10.79
N LEU A 118 -10.85 26.72 9.82
CA LEU A 118 -11.46 25.40 9.69
C LEU A 118 -11.14 24.54 10.93
N ARG A 119 -12.16 24.29 11.75
CA ARG A 119 -12.12 23.22 12.76
C ARG A 119 -12.02 21.89 12.02
N GLY A 120 -10.96 21.13 12.24
CA GLY A 120 -10.77 19.81 11.61
C GLY A 120 -9.53 19.70 10.72
N ARG A 121 -8.35 20.10 11.22
CA ARG A 121 -7.06 19.83 10.56
C ARG A 121 -6.59 18.38 10.73
N THR A 122 -7.51 17.45 10.99
CA THR A 122 -7.23 16.05 11.27
C THR A 122 -6.90 15.31 9.98
N ILE A 123 -5.83 14.52 10.02
CA ILE A 123 -5.47 13.60 8.95
C ILE A 123 -6.20 12.29 9.23
N ALA A 124 -7.00 11.81 8.28
CA ALA A 124 -7.58 10.48 8.38
C ALA A 124 -6.45 9.44 8.44
N ASN A 125 -6.57 8.44 9.31
CA ASN A 125 -5.55 7.40 9.49
C ASN A 125 -4.17 7.96 9.91
N ALA A 126 -4.12 9.07 10.65
CA ALA A 126 -2.85 9.72 11.04
C ALA A 126 -1.85 8.78 11.74
N GLN A 127 -2.33 7.86 12.59
CA GLN A 127 -1.46 6.90 13.27
C GLN A 127 -0.88 5.87 12.29
N LEU A 128 -1.67 5.43 11.33
CA LEU A 128 -1.22 4.51 10.29
C LEU A 128 -0.19 5.17 9.37
N TRP A 129 -0.42 6.42 8.99
CA TRP A 129 0.56 7.20 8.22
C TRP A 129 1.87 7.41 8.96
N LYS A 130 1.84 7.65 10.29
CA LYS A 130 3.05 7.71 11.12
C LYS A 130 3.81 6.39 11.13
N ALA A 131 3.09 5.27 11.25
CA ALA A 131 3.69 3.94 11.21
C ALA A 131 4.34 3.66 9.84
N ILE A 132 3.64 3.97 8.75
CA ILE A 132 4.16 3.86 7.37
C ILE A 132 5.41 4.72 7.20
N ASP A 133 5.37 6.00 7.60
CA ASP A 133 6.52 6.89 7.51
C ASP A 133 7.72 6.37 8.32
N GLY A 134 7.48 5.84 9.52
CA GLY A 134 8.52 5.22 10.34
C GLY A 134 9.19 4.05 9.63
N GLN A 135 8.39 3.13 9.06
CA GLN A 135 8.89 1.95 8.37
C GLN A 135 9.61 2.29 7.05
N LEU A 136 9.07 3.22 6.26
CA LEU A 136 9.70 3.67 5.01
C LEU A 136 10.99 4.43 5.25
N SER A 137 11.17 5.02 6.43
CA SER A 137 12.42 5.74 6.76
C SER A 137 13.58 4.79 7.09
N LEU A 138 13.31 3.50 7.34
CA LEU A 138 14.34 2.51 7.67
C LEU A 138 15.10 1.99 6.46
N ASN A 139 14.44 1.88 5.31
CA ASN A 139 15.01 1.27 4.11
C ASN A 139 14.94 2.23 2.91
N ARG A 140 16.11 2.71 2.46
CA ARG A 140 16.24 3.63 1.31
C ARG A 140 16.20 2.92 -0.04
N LEU A 141 16.32 1.60 -0.06
CA LEU A 141 16.27 0.78 -1.29
C LEU A 141 14.83 0.44 -1.69
N MET A 142 13.84 0.90 -0.91
CA MET A 142 12.43 0.67 -1.17
C MET A 142 11.80 1.85 -1.90
N THR A 143 10.96 1.54 -2.90
CA THR A 143 10.15 2.53 -3.61
C THR A 143 8.68 2.12 -3.60
N ILE A 144 7.78 3.11 -3.61
CA ILE A 144 6.33 2.90 -3.71
C ILE A 144 5.88 3.35 -5.10
N ALA A 145 5.32 2.44 -5.88
CA ALA A 145 4.91 2.68 -7.26
C ALA A 145 3.41 2.40 -7.45
N TRP A 146 2.82 3.14 -8.38
CA TRP A 146 1.43 2.90 -8.78
C TRP A 146 1.37 1.85 -9.87
N CYS A 147 0.49 0.86 -9.72
CA CYS A 147 0.10 -0.05 -10.78
C CYS A 147 -1.36 0.20 -11.16
N LYS A 148 -1.74 -0.20 -12.37
CA LYS A 148 -3.13 -0.12 -12.80
C LYS A 148 -3.91 -1.31 -12.21
N GLY A 149 -4.94 -1.04 -11.41
CA GLY A 149 -5.87 -2.06 -10.92
C GLY A 149 -6.60 -2.76 -12.06
N HIS A 150 -6.93 -4.04 -11.88
CA HIS A 150 -7.67 -4.87 -12.84
C HIS A 150 -7.12 -4.85 -14.29
N ALA A 151 -5.79 -4.74 -14.43
CA ALA A 151 -5.12 -4.64 -15.72
C ALA A 151 -4.42 -5.94 -16.15
N GLY A 152 -4.66 -7.08 -15.50
CA GLY A 152 -3.99 -8.35 -15.81
C GLY A 152 -2.63 -8.53 -15.14
N LEU A 153 -2.29 -7.71 -14.12
CA LEU A 153 -1.06 -7.88 -13.36
C LEU A 153 -1.25 -8.98 -12.33
N ALA A 154 -0.68 -10.16 -12.60
CA ALA A 154 -0.84 -11.36 -11.77
C ALA A 154 -0.56 -11.11 -10.28
N GLY A 155 0.44 -10.30 -9.94
CA GLY A 155 0.75 -9.95 -8.56
C GLY A 155 -0.32 -9.09 -7.86
N ASN A 156 -0.96 -8.16 -8.59
CA ASN A 156 -2.06 -7.37 -8.04
C ASN A 156 -3.30 -8.23 -7.84
N GLU A 157 -3.67 -9.01 -8.87
CA GLU A 157 -4.82 -9.93 -8.79
C GLU A 157 -4.66 -10.92 -7.63
N ARG A 158 -3.43 -11.37 -7.40
CA ARG A 158 -3.08 -12.21 -6.25
C ARG A 158 -3.29 -11.48 -4.92
N ALA A 159 -2.86 -10.22 -4.81
CA ALA A 159 -3.09 -9.42 -3.61
C ALA A 159 -4.59 -9.18 -3.37
N ASP A 160 -5.36 -8.87 -4.41
CA ASP A 160 -6.82 -8.67 -4.33
C ASP A 160 -7.51 -9.95 -3.82
N GLU A 161 -7.15 -11.12 -4.37
CA GLU A 161 -7.67 -12.43 -3.94
C GLU A 161 -7.37 -12.70 -2.45
N LEU A 162 -6.13 -12.42 -2.03
CA LEU A 162 -5.70 -12.61 -0.65
C LEU A 162 -6.38 -11.63 0.31
N ALA A 163 -6.61 -10.39 -0.12
CA ALA A 163 -7.32 -9.40 0.68
C ALA A 163 -8.76 -9.86 0.93
N GLU A 164 -9.45 -10.36 -0.10
CA GLU A 164 -10.80 -10.92 0.04
C GLU A 164 -10.82 -12.13 0.98
N ARG A 165 -9.83 -13.04 0.88
CA ARG A 165 -9.67 -14.14 1.83
C ARG A 165 -9.47 -13.64 3.26
N GLY A 166 -8.69 -12.58 3.44
CA GLY A 166 -8.48 -11.92 4.73
C GLY A 166 -9.79 -11.40 5.33
N ARG A 167 -10.60 -10.71 4.53
CA ARG A 167 -11.92 -10.22 4.94
C ARG A 167 -12.84 -11.37 5.37
N LEU A 168 -12.96 -12.40 4.53
CA LEU A 168 -13.82 -13.56 4.80
C LEU A 168 -13.38 -14.38 6.03
N SER A 169 -12.09 -14.35 6.39
CA SER A 169 -11.58 -15.01 7.60
C SER A 169 -12.21 -14.50 8.91
N LEU A 170 -12.80 -13.30 8.90
CA LEU A 170 -13.51 -12.74 10.05
C LEU A 170 -14.82 -13.48 10.35
N ARG A 171 -15.46 -14.04 9.33
CA ARG A 171 -16.76 -14.72 9.43
C ARG A 171 -16.63 -16.12 10.04
N GLY A 172 -15.50 -16.81 9.79
CA GLY A 172 -15.21 -18.12 10.36
C GLY A 172 -14.81 -18.13 11.84
N LYS A 173 -14.68 -16.96 12.48
CA LYS A 173 -14.34 -16.82 13.91
C LYS A 173 -15.54 -16.49 14.81
N GLY A 174 -16.75 -16.32 14.24
CA GLY A 174 -17.95 -15.89 14.98
C GLY A 174 -18.87 -17.01 15.49
N ASP A 175 -18.71 -18.24 15.00
CA ASP A 175 -19.63 -19.37 15.29
C ASP A 175 -19.04 -20.43 16.26
N ARG A 176 -18.27 -20.02 17.27
CA ARG A 176 -17.80 -20.93 18.33
C ARG A 176 -17.92 -20.34 19.72
#